data_AF-A0A1U7CSL7-F1
#
_entry.id   AF-A0A1U7CSL7-F1
#
_cell.length_a   1.000
_cell.length_b   1.000
_cell.length_c   1.000
_cell.angle_alpha   90.00
_cell.angle_beta   90.00
_cell.angle_gamma   90.00
#
_symmetry.space_group_name_H-M   'P 1'
#
loop_
_entity.id
_entity.type
_entity.pdbx_description
1 polymer ?
#
loop_
_entity_poly.entity_id
_entity_poly.type
_entity_poly.pdbx_seq_one_letter_code
_entity_poly.pdbx_strand_id
1 'polypeptide(L)'
;MATTPNGRQNGYVSHPSHRFDDLADLAFRRPPAPGGRERSGRRFVLLTALGVAVLWGGLYVMFHQWRSQYLVRAAFGTRQVAPVIDAMATLDPPGIARDDWEDAVKRTHALIVTVTDSNLLSVDQMKDLRAELLQDVDRALAHPDTALAELAKVWDSLTDRAAFVLRDTRAADGRRHIRPAIFPTQTKQP
;
A
#
# COMPACT_ATOMS: atom_id res chain seq x y z
N MET A 1 108.78 43.02 -37.32
CA MET A 1 108.01 44.18 -37.84
C MET A 1 106.54 43.78 -37.91
N ALA A 2 105.65 44.75 -37.68
CA ALA A 2 104.19 44.70 -37.49
C ALA A 2 103.42 43.81 -38.51
N THR A 3 102.21 43.29 -38.26
CA THR A 3 100.95 43.93 -37.81
C THR A 3 99.87 42.88 -37.45
N THR A 4 99.26 43.02 -36.26
CA THR A 4 97.80 43.07 -35.92
C THR A 4 96.78 42.00 -36.44
N PRO A 5 95.51 41.95 -35.95
CA PRO A 5 94.92 40.79 -35.24
C PRO A 5 93.59 40.29 -35.87
N ASN A 6 92.81 39.52 -35.11
CA ASN A 6 91.36 39.23 -35.22
C ASN A 6 90.94 37.84 -35.69
N GLY A 7 89.99 37.26 -34.95
CA GLY A 7 89.15 36.17 -35.44
C GLY A 7 88.72 35.13 -34.39
N ARG A 8 88.28 35.52 -33.20
CA ARG A 8 87.64 34.58 -32.25
C ARG A 8 86.14 34.51 -32.56
N GLN A 9 85.73 33.53 -33.35
CA GLN A 9 84.32 33.12 -33.48
C GLN A 9 84.14 31.77 -32.77
N ASN A 10 83.80 31.81 -31.49
CA ASN A 10 83.21 30.67 -30.82
C ASN A 10 81.72 30.66 -31.17
N GLY A 11 81.30 29.70 -31.99
CA GLY A 11 79.91 29.41 -32.24
C GLY A 11 79.23 28.91 -30.97
N TYR A 12 78.57 29.80 -30.25
CA TYR A 12 77.50 29.41 -29.35
C TYR A 12 76.25 29.22 -30.20
N VAL A 13 75.85 27.96 -30.35
CA VAL A 13 74.52 27.60 -30.81
C VAL A 13 73.54 28.18 -29.78
N SER A 14 72.85 29.24 -30.16
CA SER A 14 71.71 29.76 -29.41
C SER A 14 70.65 28.68 -29.35
N HIS A 15 70.55 27.98 -28.22
CA HIS A 15 69.34 27.23 -27.91
C HIS A 15 68.15 28.20 -27.97
N PRO A 16 67.05 27.84 -28.66
CA PRO A 16 65.84 28.63 -28.59
C PRO A 16 65.35 28.57 -27.15
N SER A 17 65.56 29.65 -26.41
CA SER A 17 64.86 29.89 -25.17
C SER A 17 63.38 29.91 -25.50
N HIS A 18 62.69 28.80 -25.22
CA HIS A 18 61.23 28.74 -25.16
C HIS A 18 60.79 29.81 -24.17
N ARG A 19 60.44 30.97 -24.72
CA ARG A 19 60.01 32.14 -23.99
C ARG A 19 58.61 31.83 -23.49
N PHE A 20 58.44 31.78 -22.17
CA PHE A 20 57.15 31.59 -21.52
C PHE A 20 56.11 32.67 -21.91
N ASP A 21 56.54 33.76 -22.56
CA ASP A 21 55.67 34.81 -23.10
C ASP A 21 54.73 34.30 -24.22
N ASP A 22 55.08 33.26 -24.98
CA ASP A 22 54.20 32.69 -26.02
C ASP A 22 53.01 31.88 -25.44
N LEU A 23 53.09 31.47 -24.17
CA LEU A 23 51.97 30.81 -23.49
C LEU A 23 50.87 31.80 -23.06
N ALA A 24 51.23 33.08 -22.86
CA ALA A 24 50.26 34.11 -22.53
C ALA A 24 49.38 34.47 -23.75
N ASP A 25 49.94 34.48 -24.96
CA ASP A 25 49.17 34.74 -26.19
C ASP A 25 48.29 33.54 -26.62
N LEU A 26 48.66 32.32 -26.25
CA LEU A 26 47.78 31.15 -26.39
C LEU A 26 46.66 31.13 -25.35
N ALA A 27 46.89 31.67 -24.15
CA ALA A 27 45.86 31.77 -23.11
C ALA A 27 44.78 32.82 -23.43
N PHE A 28 45.07 33.82 -24.28
CA PHE A 28 44.13 34.88 -24.67
C PHE A 28 43.49 34.71 -26.06
N ARG A 29 43.76 33.62 -26.78
CA ARG A 29 42.85 33.18 -27.85
C ARG A 29 41.53 32.76 -27.22
N ARG A 30 40.62 33.73 -27.08
CA ARG A 30 39.19 33.45 -26.96
C ARG A 30 38.85 32.46 -28.07
N PRO A 31 38.41 31.23 -27.76
CA PRO A 31 37.81 30.39 -28.78
C PRO A 31 36.67 31.20 -29.42
N PRO A 32 36.41 31.07 -30.74
CA PRO A 32 35.17 31.59 -31.29
C PRO A 32 34.07 31.04 -30.40
N ALA A 33 33.24 31.95 -29.84
CA ALA A 33 32.15 31.57 -28.97
C ALA A 33 31.46 30.38 -29.64
N PRO A 34 31.42 29.20 -29.01
CA PRO A 34 30.57 28.18 -29.57
C PRO A 34 29.20 28.83 -29.60
N GLY A 35 28.65 29.02 -30.81
CA GLY A 35 27.21 29.15 -31.03
C GLY A 35 26.48 27.88 -30.60
N GLY A 36 26.99 27.19 -29.59
CA GLY A 36 26.38 26.11 -28.86
C GLY A 36 25.28 26.74 -28.04
N ARG A 37 24.12 26.84 -28.68
CA ARG A 37 22.79 26.88 -28.06
C ARG A 37 22.91 26.50 -26.57
N GLU A 38 22.87 27.48 -25.66
CA GLU A 38 22.73 27.31 -24.21
C GLU A 38 21.34 26.73 -23.84
N ARG A 39 20.87 25.79 -24.64
CA ARG A 39 19.47 25.41 -24.79
C ARG A 39 19.22 23.96 -24.38
N SER A 40 20.23 23.22 -23.93
CA SER A 40 20.09 21.77 -23.69
C SER A 40 19.98 21.38 -22.20
N GLY A 41 20.88 21.87 -21.32
CA GLY A 41 20.92 21.41 -19.92
C GLY A 41 19.73 21.86 -19.06
N ARG A 42 19.45 23.17 -19.00
CA ARG A 42 18.35 23.71 -18.18
C ARG A 42 16.98 23.19 -18.63
N ARG A 43 16.79 23.04 -19.95
CA ARG A 43 15.53 22.51 -20.50
C ARG A 43 15.38 21.02 -20.20
N PHE A 44 16.44 20.24 -20.28
CA PHE A 44 16.42 18.83 -19.88
C PHE A 44 16.05 18.69 -18.39
N VAL A 45 16.71 19.43 -17.49
CA VAL A 45 16.38 19.40 -16.06
C VAL A 45 14.94 19.80 -15.79
N LEU A 46 14.44 20.87 -16.43
CA LEU A 46 13.05 21.30 -16.28
C LEU A 46 12.05 20.26 -16.81
N LEU A 47 12.33 19.62 -17.95
CA LEU A 47 11.48 18.57 -18.50
C LEU A 47 11.51 17.30 -17.65
N THR A 48 12.68 16.91 -17.14
CA THR A 48 12.82 15.76 -16.23
C THR A 48 12.10 16.02 -14.91
N ALA A 49 12.29 17.19 -14.30
CA ALA A 49 11.60 17.57 -13.07
C ALA A 49 10.08 17.61 -13.26
N LEU A 50 9.61 18.13 -14.40
CA LEU A 50 8.19 18.10 -14.77
C LEU A 50 7.68 16.66 -14.92
N GLY A 51 8.43 15.79 -15.61
CA GLY A 51 8.07 14.38 -15.78
C GLY A 51 7.98 13.63 -14.45
N VAL A 52 8.95 13.85 -13.56
CA VAL A 52 8.92 13.28 -12.20
C VAL A 52 7.74 13.82 -11.41
N ALA A 53 7.44 15.12 -11.48
CA ALA A 53 6.30 15.72 -10.80
C ALA A 53 4.96 15.17 -11.30
N VAL A 54 4.81 14.96 -12.62
CA VAL A 54 3.62 14.35 -13.21
C VAL A 54 3.47 12.89 -12.77
N LEU A 55 4.56 12.11 -12.79
CA LEU A 55 4.57 10.73 -12.32
C LEU A 55 4.18 10.65 -10.84
N TRP A 56 4.77 11.52 -10.01
CA TRP A 56 4.45 11.61 -8.58
C TRP A 56 3.01 12.04 -8.34
N GLY A 57 2.51 13.03 -9.07
CA GLY A 57 1.13 13.48 -9.00
C GLY A 57 0.14 12.38 -9.38
N GLY A 58 0.44 11.62 -10.44
CA GLY A 58 -0.36 10.46 -10.84
C GLY A 58 -0.39 9.35 -9.78
N LEU A 59 0.78 8.99 -9.24
CA LEU A 59 0.89 8.04 -8.12
C LEU A 59 0.14 8.53 -6.89
N TYR A 60 0.27 9.82 -6.55
CA TYR A 60 -0.42 10.42 -5.42
C TYR A 60 -1.94 10.38 -5.60
N VAL A 61 -2.46 10.77 -6.77
CA VAL A 61 -3.91 10.72 -7.05
C VAL A 61 -4.42 9.28 -7.01
N MET A 62 -3.71 8.35 -7.64
CA MET A 62 -4.08 6.94 -7.62
C MET A 62 -4.10 6.38 -6.20
N PHE A 63 -3.08 6.68 -5.40
CA PHE A 63 -3.00 6.26 -4.01
C PHE A 63 -4.07 6.93 -3.13
N HIS A 64 -4.36 8.20 -3.36
CA HIS A 64 -5.34 8.97 -2.60
C HIS A 64 -6.77 8.52 -2.92
N GLN A 65 -7.06 8.23 -4.19
CA GLN A 65 -8.34 7.67 -4.63
C GLN A 65 -8.51 6.23 -4.11
N TRP A 66 -7.44 5.44 -4.10
CA TRP A 66 -7.44 4.11 -3.47
C TRP A 66 -7.71 4.21 -1.96
N ARG A 67 -7.05 5.15 -1.26
CA ARG A 67 -7.20 5.36 0.18
C ARG A 67 -8.56 5.94 0.59
N SER A 68 -9.14 6.84 -0.22
CA SER A 68 -10.48 7.38 0.06
C SER A 68 -11.55 6.30 -0.11
N GLN A 69 -11.42 5.45 -1.13
CA GLN A 69 -12.26 4.26 -1.26
C GLN A 69 -12.03 3.26 -0.12
N TYR A 70 -10.79 3.12 0.38
CA TYR A 70 -10.45 2.30 1.55
C TYR A 70 -11.19 2.76 2.81
N LEU A 71 -11.16 4.05 3.11
CA LEU A 71 -11.81 4.62 4.31
C LEU A 71 -13.33 4.56 4.24
N VAL A 72 -13.92 4.77 3.06
CA VAL A 72 -15.38 4.66 2.86
C VAL A 72 -15.84 3.20 2.98
N ARG A 73 -15.05 2.23 2.50
CA ARG A 73 -15.37 0.81 2.55
C ARG A 73 -15.25 0.22 3.96
N ALA A 74 -14.13 0.47 4.65
CA ALA A 74 -13.92 0.00 6.01
C ALA A 74 -14.97 0.59 6.98
N ALA A 75 -15.31 1.88 6.83
CA ALA A 75 -16.34 2.53 7.63
C ALA A 75 -17.75 1.99 7.34
N PHE A 76 -18.05 1.54 6.12
CA PHE A 76 -19.33 0.94 5.79
C PHE A 76 -19.51 -0.42 6.45
N GLY A 77 -18.48 -1.28 6.38
CA GLY A 77 -18.47 -2.60 7.01
C GLY A 77 -18.71 -2.54 8.53
N THR A 78 -17.92 -1.73 9.23
CA THR A 78 -18.01 -1.58 10.69
C THR A 78 -19.30 -0.91 11.16
N ARG A 79 -19.86 0.04 10.40
CA ARG A 79 -21.04 0.80 10.86
C ARG A 79 -22.38 0.22 10.45
N GLN A 80 -22.44 -0.57 9.37
CA GLN A 80 -23.73 -1.02 8.81
C GLN A 80 -23.90 -2.53 8.75
N VAL A 81 -22.81 -3.30 8.69
CA VAL A 81 -22.88 -4.76 8.52
C VAL A 81 -22.74 -5.46 9.87
N ALA A 82 -21.72 -5.10 10.64
CA ALA A 82 -21.46 -5.74 11.94
C ALA A 82 -22.61 -5.56 12.96
N PRO A 83 -23.22 -4.37 13.11
CA PRO A 83 -24.28 -4.18 14.12
C PRO A 83 -25.58 -4.95 13.86
N VAL A 84 -25.76 -5.53 12.66
CA VAL A 84 -26.97 -6.31 12.34
C VAL A 84 -27.08 -7.54 13.23
N ILE A 85 -25.94 -8.19 13.54
CA ILE A 85 -25.93 -9.39 14.36
C ILE A 85 -26.21 -9.09 15.85
N ASP A 86 -26.00 -7.85 16.29
CA ASP A 86 -26.21 -7.45 17.69
C ASP A 86 -27.70 -7.56 18.09
N ALA A 87 -28.61 -7.51 17.13
CA ALA A 87 -30.03 -7.76 17.38
C ALA A 87 -30.26 -9.19 17.93
N MET A 88 -29.48 -10.19 17.48
CA MET A 88 -29.56 -11.55 18.01
C MET A 88 -29.14 -11.63 19.48
N ALA A 89 -28.33 -10.69 19.98
CA ALA A 89 -27.98 -10.66 21.39
C ALA A 89 -29.23 -10.49 22.26
N THR A 90 -30.34 -9.94 21.76
CA THR A 90 -31.58 -9.80 22.54
C THR A 90 -32.36 -11.12 22.72
N LEU A 91 -32.03 -12.16 21.96
CA LEU A 91 -32.69 -13.47 22.03
C LEU A 91 -32.23 -14.29 23.23
N ASP A 92 -33.11 -15.16 23.73
CA ASP A 92 -32.82 -16.13 24.79
C ASP A 92 -33.10 -17.55 24.27
N PRO A 93 -32.11 -18.19 23.60
CA PRO A 93 -32.31 -19.52 23.02
C PRO A 93 -32.49 -20.57 24.12
N PRO A 94 -33.40 -21.55 23.93
CA PRO A 94 -33.67 -22.55 24.95
C PRO A 94 -32.44 -23.44 25.20
N GLY A 95 -32.10 -23.64 26.48
CA GLY A 95 -31.03 -24.55 26.89
C GLY A 95 -29.61 -24.00 26.76
N ILE A 96 -29.44 -22.70 26.52
CA ILE A 96 -28.14 -22.02 26.45
C ILE A 96 -28.05 -20.98 27.55
N ALA A 97 -26.91 -20.90 28.24
CA ALA A 97 -26.70 -19.82 29.21
C ALA A 97 -26.61 -18.47 28.49
N ARG A 98 -27.23 -17.45 29.08
CA ARG A 98 -27.26 -16.09 28.54
C ARG A 98 -25.86 -15.54 28.21
N ASP A 99 -24.92 -15.72 29.13
CA ASP A 99 -23.54 -15.24 28.98
C ASP A 99 -22.82 -15.93 27.80
N ASP A 100 -23.05 -17.23 27.62
CA ASP A 100 -22.45 -18.00 26.51
C ASP A 100 -23.03 -17.56 25.16
N TRP A 101 -24.33 -17.26 25.12
CA TRP A 101 -25.00 -16.73 23.93
C TRP A 101 -24.46 -15.35 23.55
N GLU A 102 -24.35 -14.45 24.51
CA GLU A 102 -23.80 -13.10 24.29
C GLU A 102 -22.34 -13.17 23.82
N ASP A 103 -21.51 -14.05 24.39
CA ASP A 103 -20.12 -14.25 23.93
C ASP A 103 -20.07 -14.77 22.49
N ALA A 104 -20.97 -15.69 22.12
CA ALA A 104 -21.03 -16.20 20.75
C ALA A 104 -21.44 -15.13 19.73
N VAL A 105 -22.44 -14.29 20.06
CA VAL A 105 -22.85 -13.17 19.21
C VAL A 105 -21.69 -12.16 19.08
N LYS A 106 -21.05 -11.81 20.19
CA LYS A 106 -19.92 -10.87 20.23
C LYS A 106 -18.72 -11.35 19.39
N ARG A 107 -18.39 -12.64 19.47
CA ARG A 107 -17.34 -13.23 18.63
C ARG A 107 -17.72 -13.18 17.16
N THR A 108 -18.97 -13.48 16.82
CA THR A 108 -19.47 -13.42 15.43
C THR A 108 -19.42 -12.00 14.90
N HIS A 109 -19.80 -11.01 15.70
CA HIS A 109 -19.62 -9.59 15.38
C HIS A 109 -18.14 -9.27 15.08
N ALA A 110 -17.21 -9.70 15.94
CA ALA A 110 -15.78 -9.46 15.73
C ALA A 110 -15.23 -10.13 14.44
N LEU A 111 -15.76 -11.31 14.10
CA LEU A 111 -15.47 -11.97 12.83
C LEU A 111 -15.96 -11.14 11.64
N ILE A 112 -17.21 -10.67 11.65
CA ILE A 112 -17.77 -9.81 10.60
C ILE A 112 -16.96 -8.52 10.44
N VAL A 113 -16.58 -7.87 11.54
CA VAL A 113 -15.71 -6.69 11.52
C VAL A 113 -14.39 -7.03 10.83
N THR A 114 -13.74 -8.13 11.19
CA THR A 114 -12.45 -8.52 10.59
C THR A 114 -12.58 -8.80 9.09
N VAL A 115 -13.65 -9.50 8.68
CA VAL A 115 -13.89 -9.82 7.27
C VAL A 115 -14.17 -8.55 6.47
N THR A 116 -14.98 -7.64 7.00
CA THR A 116 -15.31 -6.39 6.31
C THR A 116 -14.15 -5.38 6.30
N ASP A 117 -13.33 -5.35 7.35
CA ASP A 117 -12.14 -4.49 7.44
C ASP A 117 -10.97 -5.00 6.57
N SER A 118 -10.98 -6.28 6.18
CA SER A 118 -9.97 -6.85 5.27
C SER A 118 -9.95 -6.22 3.87
N ASN A 119 -10.94 -5.38 3.54
CA ASN A 119 -11.12 -4.71 2.25
C ASN A 119 -11.13 -5.68 1.04
N LEU A 120 -11.44 -6.95 1.29
CA LEU A 120 -11.66 -7.93 0.22
C LEU A 120 -13.07 -7.85 -0.39
N LEU A 121 -14.02 -7.26 0.34
CA LEU A 121 -15.39 -7.09 -0.11
C LEU A 121 -15.56 -5.71 -0.78
N SER A 122 -16.16 -5.71 -1.96
CA SER A 122 -16.67 -4.50 -2.58
C SER A 122 -17.86 -3.94 -1.76
N VAL A 123 -18.23 -2.69 -2.00
CA VAL A 123 -19.40 -2.09 -1.35
C VAL A 123 -20.68 -2.87 -1.65
N ASP A 124 -20.85 -3.35 -2.88
CA ASP A 124 -22.03 -4.12 -3.26
C ASP A 124 -22.02 -5.50 -2.59
N GLN A 125 -20.87 -6.18 -2.52
CA GLN A 125 -20.73 -7.42 -1.75
C GLN A 125 -21.02 -7.23 -0.26
N MET A 126 -20.67 -6.07 0.32
CA MET A 126 -21.03 -5.75 1.71
C MET A 126 -22.53 -5.48 1.88
N LYS A 127 -23.21 -4.91 0.88
CA LYS A 127 -24.67 -4.76 0.92
C LYS A 127 -25.38 -6.11 0.82
N ASP A 128 -24.91 -6.99 -0.06
CA ASP A 128 -25.44 -8.34 -0.20
C ASP A 128 -25.24 -9.13 1.11
N LEU A 129 -24.04 -9.06 1.70
CA LEU A 129 -23.77 -9.65 3.01
C LEU A 129 -24.70 -9.09 4.09
N ARG A 130 -24.94 -7.78 4.11
CA ARG A 130 -25.87 -7.16 5.06
C ARG A 130 -27.30 -7.68 4.87
N ALA A 131 -27.75 -7.84 3.63
CA ALA A 131 -29.08 -8.37 3.33
C ALA A 131 -29.21 -9.85 3.74
N GLU A 132 -28.20 -10.67 3.47
CA GLU A 132 -28.12 -12.07 3.95
C GLU A 132 -28.20 -12.13 5.48
N LEU A 133 -27.40 -11.31 6.18
CA LEU A 133 -27.39 -11.25 7.64
C LEU A 133 -28.75 -10.81 8.20
N LEU A 134 -29.38 -9.78 7.63
CA LEU A 134 -30.71 -9.34 8.05
C LEU A 134 -31.74 -10.47 7.91
N GLN A 135 -31.69 -11.21 6.81
CA GLN A 135 -32.61 -12.33 6.58
C GLN A 135 -32.42 -13.47 7.59
N ASP A 136 -31.17 -13.80 7.93
CA ASP A 136 -30.88 -14.83 8.92
C ASP A 136 -31.24 -14.37 10.35
N VAL A 137 -31.05 -13.07 10.66
CA VAL A 137 -31.49 -12.46 11.93
C VAL A 137 -33.01 -12.47 12.05
N ASP A 138 -33.74 -12.05 11.02
CA ASP A 138 -35.20 -12.06 11.01
C ASP A 138 -35.76 -13.48 11.21
N ARG A 139 -35.11 -14.49 10.59
CA ARG A 139 -35.48 -15.90 10.78
C ARG A 139 -35.24 -16.37 12.22
N ALA A 140 -34.10 -16.01 12.81
CA ALA A 140 -33.79 -16.35 14.20
C ALA A 140 -34.71 -15.65 15.20
N LEU A 141 -35.11 -14.40 14.91
CA LEU A 141 -36.10 -13.66 15.70
C LEU A 141 -37.48 -14.31 15.64
N ALA A 142 -37.89 -14.82 14.47
CA ALA A 142 -39.13 -15.55 14.31
C ALA A 142 -39.12 -16.93 14.98
N HIS A 143 -37.95 -17.57 15.05
CA HIS A 143 -37.76 -18.94 15.56
C HIS A 143 -36.58 -19.02 16.55
N PRO A 144 -36.75 -18.54 17.81
CA PRO A 144 -35.67 -18.48 18.80
C PRO A 144 -35.05 -19.83 19.15
N ASP A 145 -35.81 -20.92 18.98
CA ASP A 145 -35.36 -22.31 19.11
C ASP A 145 -34.29 -22.69 18.06
N THR A 146 -34.30 -22.04 16.90
CA THR A 146 -33.30 -22.26 15.83
C THR A 146 -32.18 -21.22 15.80
N ALA A 147 -32.21 -20.22 16.69
CA ALA A 147 -31.27 -19.09 16.67
C ALA A 147 -29.80 -19.52 16.76
N LEU A 148 -29.50 -20.57 17.54
CA LEU A 148 -28.16 -21.12 17.65
C LEU A 148 -27.65 -21.69 16.31
N ALA A 149 -28.51 -22.43 15.60
CA ALA A 149 -28.14 -23.04 14.32
C ALA A 149 -27.92 -21.98 13.24
N GLU A 150 -28.74 -20.93 13.23
CA GLU A 150 -28.58 -19.81 12.29
C GLU A 150 -27.31 -19.02 12.58
N LEU A 151 -27.00 -18.71 13.84
CA LEU A 151 -25.76 -18.02 14.19
C LEU A 151 -24.51 -18.86 13.84
N ALA A 152 -24.57 -20.17 14.08
CA ALA A 152 -23.49 -21.09 13.70
C ALA A 152 -23.30 -21.15 12.18
N LYS A 153 -24.39 -21.19 11.41
CA LYS A 153 -24.37 -21.15 9.94
C LYS A 153 -23.76 -19.85 9.41
N VAL A 154 -24.11 -18.70 10.01
CA VAL A 154 -23.49 -17.40 9.68
C VAL A 154 -21.99 -17.43 9.92
N TRP A 155 -21.57 -17.91 11.10
CA TRP A 155 -20.15 -18.07 11.44
C TRP A 155 -19.41 -18.94 10.43
N ASP A 156 -19.96 -20.12 10.13
CA ASP A 156 -19.32 -21.12 9.26
C ASP A 156 -19.22 -20.58 7.82
N SER A 157 -20.29 -19.98 7.29
CA SER A 157 -20.30 -19.32 5.96
C SER A 157 -19.24 -18.21 5.86
N LEU A 158 -19.14 -17.35 6.87
CA LEU A 158 -18.14 -16.28 6.91
C LEU A 158 -16.72 -16.83 7.01
N THR A 159 -16.51 -17.87 7.81
CA THR A 159 -15.19 -18.48 7.99
C THR A 159 -14.72 -19.15 6.69
N ASP A 160 -15.63 -19.81 5.97
CA ASP A 160 -15.33 -20.44 4.68
C ASP A 160 -15.01 -19.39 3.61
N ARG A 161 -15.82 -18.34 3.50
CA ARG A 161 -15.61 -17.23 2.56
C ARG A 161 -14.31 -16.47 2.85
N ALA A 162 -13.93 -16.34 4.12
CA ALA A 162 -12.76 -15.58 4.56
C ALA A 162 -11.56 -16.45 4.98
N ALA A 163 -11.55 -17.74 4.62
CA ALA A 163 -10.52 -18.69 5.06
C ALA A 163 -9.08 -18.23 4.78
N PHE A 164 -8.86 -17.46 3.71
CA PHE A 164 -7.56 -16.88 3.38
C PHE A 164 -7.15 -15.72 4.30
N VAL A 165 -8.10 -14.90 4.75
CA VAL A 165 -7.85 -13.73 5.64
C VAL A 165 -7.65 -14.15 7.08
N LEU A 166 -8.37 -15.18 7.52
CA LEU A 166 -8.42 -15.58 8.92
C LEU A 166 -7.23 -16.46 9.35
N ARG A 167 -6.42 -16.91 8.38
CA ARG A 167 -5.14 -17.58 8.64
C ARG A 167 -4.09 -16.55 9.06
N ASP A 168 -3.80 -16.50 10.35
CA ASP A 168 -2.71 -15.68 10.87
C ASP A 168 -1.43 -16.51 10.96
N THR A 169 -0.47 -16.25 10.08
CA THR A 169 0.82 -16.97 10.06
C THR A 169 1.70 -16.69 11.29
N ARG A 170 1.30 -15.79 12.18
CA ARG A 170 2.03 -15.42 13.40
C ARG A 170 1.45 -16.04 14.68
N ALA A 171 0.23 -16.59 14.63
CA ALA A 171 -0.39 -17.27 15.77
C ALA A 171 0.02 -18.75 15.79
N ALA A 172 0.31 -19.31 16.98
CA ALA A 172 0.76 -20.69 17.14
C ALA A 172 -0.27 -21.74 16.64
N ASP A 173 -1.55 -21.39 16.62
CA ASP A 173 -2.66 -22.19 16.08
C ASP A 173 -3.15 -21.72 14.69
N GLY A 174 -2.59 -20.62 14.18
CA GLY A 174 -2.92 -20.04 12.90
C GLY A 174 -4.29 -19.34 12.78
N ARG A 175 -5.08 -19.21 13.87
CA ARG A 175 -6.47 -18.71 13.79
C ARG A 175 -6.67 -17.41 14.56
N ARG A 176 -7.15 -16.36 13.86
CA ARG A 176 -7.53 -15.08 14.51
C ARG A 176 -8.81 -15.14 15.33
N HIS A 177 -9.73 -16.04 14.95
CA HIS A 177 -11.07 -16.13 15.53
C HIS A 177 -11.37 -17.58 15.93
N ILE A 178 -11.61 -17.80 17.22
CA ILE A 178 -11.94 -19.12 17.78
C ILE A 178 -13.45 -19.29 17.74
N ARG A 179 -13.90 -20.37 17.10
CA ARG A 179 -15.32 -20.74 17.01
C ARG A 179 -15.91 -20.90 18.42
N PRO A 180 -17.06 -20.26 18.72
CA PRO A 180 -17.75 -20.45 19.99
C PRO A 180 -18.02 -21.92 20.29
N ALA A 181 -17.82 -22.32 21.55
CA ALA A 181 -17.96 -23.72 21.98
C ALA A 181 -19.42 -24.21 21.95
N ILE A 182 -20.38 -23.29 22.06
CA ILE A 182 -21.82 -23.61 22.03
C ILE A 182 -22.33 -23.98 20.63
N PHE A 183 -21.56 -23.70 19.57
CA PHE A 183 -22.01 -24.01 18.21
C PHE A 183 -21.94 -25.51 17.93
N PRO A 184 -22.97 -26.10 17.29
CA PRO A 184 -22.95 -27.52 16.92
C PRO A 184 -21.71 -27.83 16.08
N THR A 185 -21.08 -28.99 16.30
CA THR A 185 -19.91 -29.40 15.50
C THR A 185 -20.27 -29.45 14.02
N GLN A 186 -19.42 -28.87 13.15
CA GLN A 186 -19.63 -28.94 11.70
C GLN A 186 -19.69 -30.41 11.27
N THR A 187 -20.89 -30.91 10.95
CA THR A 187 -21.03 -32.10 10.14
C THR A 187 -20.57 -31.73 8.74
N LYS A 188 -19.31 -32.02 8.41
CA LYS A 188 -18.86 -32.04 7.00
C LYS A 188 -19.79 -32.99 6.26
N GLN A 189 -20.72 -32.44 5.50
CA GLN A 189 -21.55 -33.23 4.61
C GLN A 189 -20.64 -33.68 3.46
N PRO A 190 -20.59 -35.00 3.17
CA PRO A 190 -19.64 -35.59 2.21
C PRO A 190 -19.87 -35.13 0.76
#